data_AF-A0A8T6U723-F1
#
_entry.id   AF-A0A8T6U723-F1
#
_cell.length_a   1.000
_cell.length_b   1.000
_cell.length_c   1.000
_cell.angle_alpha   90.00
_cell.angle_beta   90.00
_cell.angle_gamma   90.00
#
_symmetry.space_group_name_H-M   'P 1'
#
loop_
_entity.id
_entity.type
_entity.pdbx_description
1 polymer ?
#
loop_
_entity_poly.entity_id
_entity_poly.type
_entity_poly.pdbx_seq_one_letter_code
_entity_poly.pdbx_strand_id
1 'polypeptide(L)'
;MVQAGQITSIEEIFAEGLKIRESEIVDVLLPDLLEEVININLVQKQTDAGEKSRFKAIVAVGNRDGFVGLGGGKARQVRTAI
;
A
#
# COMPACT_ATOMS: atom_id res chain seq x y z
N MET A 1 7.92 -5.55 -19.41
CA MET A 1 8.39 -4.17 -19.65
C MET A 1 9.37 -3.75 -18.55
N VAL A 2 8.94 -3.68 -17.27
CA VAL A 2 9.83 -3.32 -16.15
C VAL A 2 10.93 -4.36 -15.89
N GLN A 3 10.58 -5.64 -15.73
CA GLN A 3 11.57 -6.71 -15.52
C GLN A 3 12.52 -6.91 -16.72
N ALA A 4 12.06 -6.56 -17.93
CA ALA A 4 12.86 -6.62 -19.15
C ALA A 4 13.79 -5.40 -19.31
N GLY A 5 13.77 -4.44 -18.37
CA GLY A 5 14.57 -3.21 -18.40
C GLY A 5 14.13 -2.19 -19.45
N GLN A 6 12.93 -2.33 -20.01
CA GLN A 6 12.41 -1.42 -21.04
C GLN A 6 11.86 -0.12 -20.44
N ILE A 7 11.39 -0.17 -19.20
CA ILE A 7 10.94 0.99 -18.44
C ILE A 7 11.90 1.13 -17.26
N THR A 8 12.57 2.27 -17.18
CA THR A 8 13.60 2.52 -16.15
C THR A 8 13.13 3.42 -15.03
N SER A 9 12.03 4.15 -15.23
CA SER A 9 11.53 5.08 -14.23
C SER A 9 10.01 5.02 -14.08
N ILE A 10 9.52 5.42 -12.91
CA ILE A 10 8.09 5.41 -12.62
C ILE A 10 7.35 6.55 -13.35
N GLU A 11 8.03 7.65 -13.68
CA GLU A 11 7.42 8.75 -14.44
C GLU A 11 7.01 8.31 -15.85
N GLU A 12 7.77 7.42 -16.48
CA GLU A 12 7.46 6.87 -17.80
C GLU A 12 6.13 6.09 -17.78
N ILE A 13 5.91 5.29 -16.73
CA ILE A 13 4.63 4.59 -16.50
C ILE A 13 3.47 5.58 -16.40
N PHE A 14 3.66 6.67 -15.65
CA PHE A 14 2.63 7.70 -15.50
C PHE A 14 2.39 8.49 -16.78
N ALA A 15 3.45 8.79 -17.55
CA ALA A 15 3.35 9.51 -18.82
C ALA A 15 2.60 8.71 -19.89
N GLU A 16 2.82 7.39 -19.94
CA GLU A 16 2.08 6.48 -20.83
C GLU A 16 0.65 6.16 -20.34
N GLY A 17 0.31 6.58 -19.12
CA GLY A 17 -1.00 6.32 -18.51
C GLY A 17 -1.22 4.85 -18.13
N LEU A 18 -0.14 4.08 -17.96
CA LEU A 18 -0.20 2.69 -17.57
C LEU A 18 -0.59 2.55 -16.10
N LYS A 19 -1.42 1.55 -15.78
CA LYS A 19 -1.84 1.26 -14.40
C LYS A 19 -0.93 0.20 -13.78
N ILE A 20 -0.36 0.52 -12.64
CA ILE A 20 0.39 -0.42 -11.81
C ILE A 20 -0.59 -1.37 -11.12
N ARG A 21 -0.40 -2.68 -11.30
CA ARG A 21 -1.23 -3.74 -10.69
C ARG A 21 -0.48 -4.62 -9.70
N GLU A 22 0.84 -4.62 -9.79
CA GLU A 22 1.75 -5.45 -9.01
C GLU A 22 2.62 -4.50 -8.17
N SER A 23 2.76 -4.77 -6.87
CA SER A 23 3.54 -3.91 -5.98
C SER A 23 5.03 -4.03 -6.26
N GLU A 24 5.48 -5.18 -6.74
CA GLU A 24 6.87 -5.47 -7.06
C GLU A 24 7.43 -4.51 -8.13
N ILE A 25 6.57 -3.96 -8.99
CA ILE A 25 6.96 -2.93 -9.95
C ILE A 25 7.44 -1.66 -9.23
N VAL A 26 6.76 -1.27 -8.16
CA VAL A 26 7.11 -0.09 -7.37
C VAL A 26 8.40 -0.36 -6.59
N ASP A 27 8.55 -1.55 -6.02
CA ASP A 27 9.75 -1.94 -5.26
C ASP A 27 11.02 -1.90 -6.12
N VAL A 28 10.92 -2.30 -7.40
CA VAL A 28 12.04 -2.29 -8.35
C VAL A 28 12.38 -0.87 -8.82
N LEU A 29 11.38 -0.04 -9.06
CA LEU A 29 11.57 1.31 -9.62
C LEU A 29 11.89 2.36 -8.55
N LEU A 30 11.46 2.15 -7.31
CA LEU A 30 11.67 3.03 -6.17
C LEU A 30 12.17 2.21 -4.97
N PRO A 31 13.48 1.96 -4.85
CA PRO A 31 14.03 1.10 -3.80
C PRO A 31 14.04 1.74 -2.40
N ASP A 32 14.07 3.08 -2.30
CA ASP A 32 14.19 3.81 -1.03
C ASP A 32 12.82 4.24 -0.46
N LEU A 33 11.86 3.32 -0.42
CA LEU A 33 10.54 3.57 0.15
C LEU A 33 10.53 3.40 1.67
N LEU A 34 9.97 4.39 2.36
CA LEU A 34 9.70 4.35 3.79
C LEU A 34 8.20 4.21 4.02
N GLU A 35 7.85 3.44 5.04
CA GLU A 35 6.47 3.26 5.49
C GLU A 35 6.23 3.95 6.84
N GLU A 36 5.05 4.55 7.00
CA GLU A 36 4.62 5.18 8.24
C GLU A 36 3.16 4.84 8.52
N VAL A 37 2.89 4.31 9.71
CA VAL A 37 1.51 3.99 10.14
C VAL A 37 0.84 5.27 10.65
N ILE A 38 -0.09 5.79 9.86
CA ILE A 38 -0.83 7.02 10.20
C ILE A 38 -1.84 6.75 11.32
N ASN A 39 -2.57 5.64 11.21
CA ASN A 39 -3.67 5.37 12.15
C ASN A 39 -4.00 3.88 12.23
N ILE A 40 -4.30 3.41 13.44
CA ILE A 40 -4.85 2.09 13.72
C ILE A 40 -6.13 2.26 14.53
N ASN A 41 -7.24 1.75 14.01
CA ASN A 41 -8.54 1.77 14.68
C ASN A 41 -9.15 0.38 14.77
N LEU A 42 -9.88 0.10 15.85
CA LEU A 42 -10.71 -1.10 15.95
C LEU A 42 -12.08 -0.82 15.31
N VAL A 43 -12.50 -1.69 14.39
CA VAL A 43 -13.83 -1.66 13.77
C VAL A 43 -14.58 -2.94 14.08
N GLN A 44 -15.84 -2.82 14.49
CA GLN A 44 -16.70 -3.96 14.85
C GLN A 44 -17.85 -4.10 13.85
N LYS A 45 -18.16 -5.35 13.46
CA LYS A 45 -19.38 -5.71 12.74
C LYS A 45 -20.27 -6.54 13.65
N GLN A 46 -21.52 -6.11 13.85
CA GLN A 46 -22.52 -6.90 14.57
C GLN A 46 -22.97 -8.11 13.74
N THR A 47 -23.14 -9.25 14.41
CA THR A 47 -23.59 -10.52 13.86
C THR A 47 -24.55 -11.20 14.84
N ASP A 48 -25.26 -12.23 14.40
CA ASP A 48 -26.22 -12.96 15.25
C ASP A 48 -25.54 -13.65 16.45
N ALA A 49 -24.25 -13.96 16.33
CA ALA A 49 -23.43 -14.55 17.40
C ALA A 49 -22.65 -13.50 18.23
N GLY A 50 -23.05 -12.23 18.18
CA GLY A 50 -22.39 -11.10 18.84
C GLY A 50 -21.56 -10.24 17.89
N GLU A 51 -20.51 -9.59 18.38
CA GLU A 51 -19.70 -8.69 17.57
C GLU A 51 -18.40 -9.32 17.06
N LYS A 52 -18.06 -9.02 15.80
CA LYS A 52 -16.79 -9.40 15.18
C LYS A 52 -15.92 -8.17 14.97
N SER A 53 -14.86 -8.05 15.75
CA SER A 53 -13.90 -6.96 15.66
C SER A 53 -12.76 -7.26 14.66
N ARG A 54 -12.24 -6.21 14.03
CA ARG A 54 -11.05 -6.19 13.17
C ARG A 54 -10.29 -4.89 13.38
N PHE A 55 -8.98 -4.91 13.19
CA PHE A 55 -8.18 -3.70 13.12
C PHE A 55 -8.19 -3.15 11.70
N LYS A 56 -8.43 -1.85 11.55
CA LYS A 56 -8.23 -1.07 10.33
C LYS A 56 -6.95 -0.26 10.51
N ALA A 57 -5.96 -0.48 9.65
CA ALA A 57 -4.75 0.33 9.61
C ALA A 57 -4.75 1.22 8.35
N ILE A 58 -4.20 2.41 8.47
CA ILE A 58 -3.88 3.31 7.35
C ILE A 58 -2.37 3.53 7.39
N VAL A 59 -1.72 3.27 6.27
CA VAL A 59 -0.26 3.33 6.11
C VAL A 59 0.05 4.28 4.96
N ALA A 60 0.98 5.20 5.18
CA ALA A 60 1.62 5.96 4.10
C ALA A 60 2.92 5.28 3.71
N VAL A 61 3.21 5.28 2.42
CA VAL A 61 4.48 4.81 1.86
C VAL A 61 5.03 5.90 0.96
N GLY A 62 6.34 6.16 0.99
CA GLY A 62 6.93 7.16 0.11
C GLY A 62 8.45 7.27 0.25
N ASN A 63 9.09 7.88 -0.74
CA ASN A 63 10.55 8.05 -0.79
C ASN A 63 11.01 9.44 -0.30
N ARG A 64 10.09 10.26 0.22
CA ARG A 64 10.29 11.67 0.60
C ARG A 64 10.80 12.58 -0.54
N ASP A 65 10.77 12.10 -1.77
CA ASP A 65 11.24 12.78 -2.97
C ASP A 65 10.16 12.70 -4.05
N GLY A 66 9.03 13.35 -3.79
CA GLY A 66 7.93 13.51 -4.74
C GLY A 66 6.96 12.33 -4.87
N PHE A 67 7.32 11.12 -4.42
CA PHE A 67 6.43 9.95 -4.50
C PHE A 67 5.83 9.59 -3.13
N VAL A 68 4.49 9.46 -3.12
CA VAL A 68 3.71 9.06 -1.95
C VAL A 68 2.55 8.16 -2.37
N GLY A 69 2.28 7.15 -1.55
CA GLY A 69 1.15 6.25 -1.63
C GLY A 69 0.44 6.14 -0.28
N LEU A 70 -0.86 5.89 -0.31
CA LEU A 70 -1.68 5.64 0.87
C LEU A 70 -2.37 4.30 0.72
N GLY A 71 -2.11 3.39 1.66
CA GLY A 71 -2.71 2.06 1.74
C GLY A 71 -3.61 1.93 2.97
N GLY A 72 -4.66 1.12 2.85
CA GLY A 72 -5.55 0.82 3.97
C GLY A 72 -5.87 -0.67 4.03
N GLY A 73 -5.55 -1.31 5.15
CA GLY A 73 -5.79 -2.73 5.39
C GLY A 73 -6.78 -2.98 6.53
N LYS A 74 -7.45 -4.14 6.50
CA LYS A 74 -8.33 -4.61 7.59
C LYS A 74 -8.09 -6.08 7.91
N ALA A 75 -7.56 -6.37 9.10
CA ALA A 75 -7.26 -7.74 9.52
C ALA A 75 -7.68 -8.01 10.97
N ARG A 76 -7.61 -9.28 11.39
CA ARG A 76 -7.89 -9.69 12.79
C ARG A 76 -6.74 -9.31 13.74
N GLN A 77 -5.52 -9.23 13.23
CA GLN A 77 -4.32 -8.88 13.97
C GLN A 77 -3.71 -7.62 13.37
N VAL A 78 -3.07 -6.80 14.21
CA VAL A 78 -2.48 -5.52 13.79
C VAL A 78 -1.39 -5.71 12.74
N ARG A 79 -0.47 -6.66 12.95
CA ARG A 79 0.65 -6.95 12.01
C ARG A 79 0.21 -7.36 10.61
N THR A 80 -1.00 -7.89 10.46
CA THR A 80 -1.55 -8.31 9.15
C THR A 80 -2.42 -7.20 8.54
N ALA A 81 -2.77 -6.17 9.31
CA ALA A 81 -3.54 -5.04 8.83
C ALA A 81 -2.63 -3.95 8.24
N ILE A 82 -1.38 -3.89 8.72
CA ILE A 82 -0.29 -3.05 8.22
C ILE A 82 0.32 -3.74 7.00
#